data_AF-X0TSJ3-F1
#
_entry.id   AF-X0TSJ3-F1
#
_cell.length_a   1.000
_cell.length_b   1.000
_cell.length_c   1.000
_cell.angle_alpha   90.00
_cell.angle_beta   90.00
_cell.angle_gamma   90.00
#
_symmetry.space_group_name_H-M   'P 1'
#
loop_
_entity.id
_entity.type
_entity.pdbx_description
1 polymer ?
#
loop_
_entity_poly.entity_id
_entity_poly.type
_entity_poly.pdbx_seq_one_letter_code
_entity_poly.pdbx_strand_id
1 'polypeptide(L)'
;QAAVPVLGGAAFQNQGIQPLLDAIVHFLPSPIDIPPIRGIDSGEIRMAEIEQPFSALAFKVVTDRYAGRLVFIRVYSGRAKVGEYLLNSSTGQNVR
;
A
#
# COMPACT_ATOMS: atom_id res chain seq x y z
N GLN A 1 -5.38 23.51 -8.94
CA GLN A 1 -4.28 24.21 -8.26
C GLN A 1 -3.79 23.29 -7.15
N ALA A 2 -2.51 22.92 -7.13
CA ALA A 2 -1.97 22.12 -6.03
C ALA A 2 -1.80 23.02 -4.79
N ALA A 3 -2.34 22.61 -3.66
CA ALA A 3 -2.21 23.31 -2.38
C ALA A 3 -1.62 22.36 -1.34
N VAL A 4 -0.89 22.91 -0.36
CA VAL A 4 -0.29 22.14 0.73
C VAL A 4 -0.89 22.64 2.05
N PRO A 5 -1.77 21.86 2.71
CA PRO A 5 -2.33 22.25 3.99
C PRO A 5 -1.26 22.22 5.08
N VAL A 6 -1.22 23.25 5.92
CA VAL A 6 -0.30 23.37 7.05
C VAL A 6 -1.10 23.42 8.34
N LEU A 7 -0.77 22.55 9.29
CA LEU A 7 -1.41 22.46 10.61
C LEU A 7 -0.37 22.65 11.72
N GLY A 8 -0.79 23.27 12.82
CA GLY A 8 0.00 23.39 14.05
C GLY A 8 -0.44 22.37 15.10
N GLY A 9 0.50 21.90 15.93
CA GLY A 9 0.20 20.99 17.03
C GLY A 9 1.42 20.69 17.89
N ALA A 10 1.18 20.07 19.03
CA ALA A 10 2.22 19.61 19.97
C ALA A 10 1.90 18.18 20.39
N ALA A 11 2.44 17.20 19.65
CA ALA A 11 2.12 15.79 19.84
C ALA A 11 2.41 15.29 21.27
N PHE A 12 3.54 15.72 21.87
CA PHE A 12 3.90 15.35 23.24
C PHE A 12 2.88 15.85 24.28
N GLN A 13 2.21 16.97 24.02
CA GLN A 13 1.17 17.54 24.89
C GLN A 13 -0.25 17.12 24.47
N ASN A 14 -0.36 16.19 23.51
CA ASN A 14 -1.63 15.73 22.94
C ASN A 14 -2.49 16.83 22.30
N GLN A 15 -1.87 17.89 21.77
CA GLN A 15 -2.58 18.99 21.11
C GLN A 15 -2.50 18.89 19.59
N GLY A 16 -3.64 19.04 18.91
CA GLY A 16 -3.73 19.07 17.44
C GLY A 16 -3.80 17.69 16.76
N ILE A 17 -3.80 16.59 17.52
CA ILE A 17 -3.84 15.23 16.96
C ILE A 17 -5.18 14.95 16.24
N GLN A 18 -6.33 15.26 16.85
CA GLN A 18 -7.63 14.99 16.22
C GLN A 18 -7.81 15.80 14.92
N PRO A 19 -7.57 17.14 14.89
CA PRO A 19 -7.62 17.90 13.64
C PRO A 19 -6.64 17.39 12.57
N LEU A 20 -5.47 16.87 12.97
CA LEU A 20 -4.53 16.23 12.04
C LEU A 20 -5.10 14.96 11.43
N LEU A 21 -5.75 14.10 12.24
CA LEU A 21 -6.40 12.89 11.74
C LEU A 21 -7.57 13.21 10.81
N ASP A 22 -8.36 14.24 11.14
CA ASP A 22 -9.41 14.72 10.24
C ASP A 22 -8.81 15.21 8.92
N ALA A 23 -7.73 16.00 8.97
CA ALA A 23 -7.05 16.50 7.79
C ALA A 23 -6.49 15.38 6.89
N ILE A 24 -6.04 14.26 7.47
CA ILE A 24 -5.62 13.09 6.69
C ILE A 24 -6.77 12.58 5.82
N VAL A 25 -7.98 12.43 6.38
CA VAL A 25 -9.14 11.94 5.64
C VAL A 25 -9.60 12.94 4.58
N HIS A 26 -9.53 14.24 4.87
CA HIS A 26 -10.03 15.27 3.96
C HIS A 26 -9.08 15.59 2.81
N PHE A 27 -7.76 15.48 3.03
CA PHE A 27 -6.77 16.01 2.08
C PHE A 27 -5.83 14.95 1.51
N LEU A 28 -5.66 13.78 2.15
CA LEU A 28 -4.83 12.72 1.57
C LEU A 28 -5.64 11.84 0.62
N PRO A 29 -5.04 11.42 -0.50
CA PRO A 29 -5.74 10.66 -1.51
C PRO A 29 -5.99 9.22 -1.09
N SER A 30 -7.14 8.69 -1.51
CA SER A 30 -7.43 7.27 -1.56
C SER A 30 -6.60 6.59 -2.66
N PRO A 31 -6.36 5.26 -2.62
CA PRO A 31 -5.69 4.54 -3.70
C PRO A 31 -6.33 4.72 -5.10
N ILE A 32 -7.62 5.04 -5.17
CA ILE A 32 -8.33 5.32 -6.43
C ILE A 32 -8.16 6.75 -6.94
N ASP A 33 -7.73 7.69 -6.07
CA ASP A 33 -7.56 9.10 -6.43
C ASP A 33 -6.18 9.38 -7.07
N ILE A 34 -5.27 8.41 -6.99
CA ILE A 34 -3.94 8.49 -7.59
C ILE A 34 -3.89 7.74 -8.93
N PRO A 35 -3.00 8.15 -9.86
CA PRO A 35 -2.83 7.43 -11.12
C PRO A 35 -2.53 5.94 -10.92
N PRO A 36 -3.14 5.06 -11.73
CA PRO A 36 -2.85 3.63 -11.74
C PRO A 36 -1.37 3.30 -11.95
N ILE A 37 -0.91 2.20 -11.35
CA ILE A 37 0.48 1.74 -11.51
C ILE A 37 0.65 1.05 -12.87
N ARG A 38 1.81 1.25 -13.51
CA ARG A 38 2.17 0.58 -14.77
C ARG A 38 3.23 -0.50 -14.51
N GLY A 39 3.04 -1.69 -15.08
CA GLY A 39 4.03 -2.75 -15.10
C GLY A 39 5.27 -2.37 -15.92
N ILE A 40 6.46 -2.69 -15.40
CA ILE A 40 7.74 -2.32 -16.02
C ILE A 40 7.93 -3.05 -17.35
N ASP A 41 7.77 -4.38 -17.35
CA ASP A 41 8.05 -5.21 -18.53
C ASP A 41 6.83 -5.41 -19.44
N SER A 42 5.63 -5.54 -18.85
CA SER A 42 4.40 -5.79 -19.61
C SER A 42 3.75 -4.52 -20.16
N GLY A 43 4.06 -3.35 -19.59
CA GLY A 43 3.36 -2.10 -19.88
C GLY A 43 1.89 -2.06 -19.42
N GLU A 44 1.39 -3.14 -18.79
CA GLU A 44 0.00 -3.25 -18.35
C GLU A 44 -0.28 -2.26 -17.22
N ILE A 45 -1.47 -1.65 -17.28
CA ILE A 45 -1.95 -0.74 -16.24
C ILE A 45 -2.76 -1.56 -15.22
N ARG A 46 -2.44 -1.41 -13.93
CA ARG A 46 -3.17 -2.04 -12.82
C ARG A 46 -3.97 -0.97 -12.09
N MET A 47 -5.30 -1.07 -12.18
CA MET A 47 -6.22 -0.20 -11.44
C MET A 47 -6.39 -0.73 -10.01
N ALA A 48 -6.67 0.18 -9.08
CA ALA A 48 -6.97 -0.14 -7.70
C ALA A 48 -8.38 -0.75 -7.53
N GLU A 49 -8.60 -1.91 -8.15
CA GLU A 49 -9.89 -2.62 -8.22
C GLU A 49 -9.74 -4.08 -7.79
N ILE A 50 -10.76 -4.61 -7.10
CA ILE A 50 -10.76 -5.97 -6.53
C ILE A 50 -10.93 -7.06 -7.60
N GLU A 51 -11.60 -6.75 -8.71
CA GLU A 51 -11.87 -7.73 -9.78
C GLU A 51 -10.70 -7.87 -10.78
N GLN A 52 -9.70 -7.00 -10.69
CA GLN A 52 -8.50 -7.11 -11.52
C GLN A 52 -7.59 -8.27 -11.09
N PRO A 53 -6.77 -8.81 -12.00
CA PRO A 53 -5.76 -9.79 -11.65
C PRO A 53 -4.88 -9.31 -10.50
N PHE A 54 -4.55 -10.20 -9.58
CA PHE A 54 -3.76 -9.85 -8.39
C PHE A 54 -2.39 -9.31 -8.78
N SER A 55 -2.01 -8.17 -8.20
CA SER A 55 -0.66 -7.64 -8.28
C SER A 55 -0.26 -6.94 -6.99
N ALA A 56 0.97 -7.19 -6.53
CA ALA A 56 1.50 -6.60 -5.31
C ALA A 56 3.01 -6.42 -5.38
N LEU A 57 3.53 -5.48 -4.57
CA LEU A 57 4.95 -5.24 -4.39
C LEU A 57 5.37 -5.60 -2.97
N ALA A 58 6.32 -6.52 -2.84
CA ALA A 58 7.03 -6.73 -1.59
C ALA A 58 8.08 -5.63 -1.40
N PHE A 59 7.92 -4.82 -0.34
CA PHE A 59 8.79 -3.65 -0.12
C PHE A 59 9.62 -3.74 1.16
N LYS A 60 9.28 -4.64 2.09
CA LYS A 60 10.04 -4.81 3.33
C LYS A 60 9.99 -6.24 3.82
N VAL A 61 11.14 -6.78 4.21
CA VAL A 61 11.27 -8.10 4.83
C VAL A 61 11.80 -7.91 6.24
N VAL A 62 11.14 -8.52 7.22
CA VAL A 62 11.50 -8.46 8.64
C VAL A 62 11.50 -9.87 9.21
N THR A 63 12.49 -10.20 10.02
CA THR A 63 12.50 -11.44 10.81
C THR A 63 12.03 -11.12 12.21
N ASP A 64 10.83 -11.59 12.55
CA ASP A 64 10.25 -11.50 13.89
C ASP A 64 10.54 -12.77 14.70
N ARG A 65 10.75 -12.61 16.01
CA ARG A 65 11.11 -13.71 16.92
C ARG A 65 10.00 -14.76 17.05
N TYR A 66 8.73 -14.36 16.92
CA TYR A 66 7.57 -15.23 17.14
C TYR A 66 6.89 -15.62 15.82
N ALA A 67 6.78 -14.67 14.89
CA ALA A 67 6.09 -14.87 13.61
C ALA A 67 7.03 -15.33 12.48
N GLY A 68 8.34 -15.40 12.71
CA GLY A 68 9.31 -15.79 11.69
C GLY A 68 9.51 -14.71 10.62
N ARG A 69 9.62 -15.10 9.35
CA ARG A 69 9.88 -14.15 8.25
C ARG A 69 8.58 -13.48 7.79
N LEU A 70 8.46 -12.18 8.06
CA LEU A 70 7.37 -11.33 7.61
C LEU A 70 7.77 -10.58 6.33
N VAL A 71 6.91 -10.65 5.32
CA VAL A 71 7.06 -9.89 4.07
C VAL A 71 5.90 -8.91 3.96
N PHE A 72 6.21 -7.62 4.04
CA PHE A 72 5.22 -6.56 3.86
C PHE A 72 5.01 -6.33 2.38
N ILE A 73 3.76 -6.43 1.96
CA ILE A 73 3.34 -6.22 0.58
C ILE A 73 2.37 -5.05 0.49
N ARG A 74 2.43 -4.31 -0.61
CA ARG A 74 1.39 -3.37 -1.03
C ARG A 74 0.65 -3.99 -2.21
N VAL A 75 -0.65 -4.23 -2.05
CA VAL A 75 -1.52 -4.70 -3.12
C VAL A 75 -1.92 -3.50 -3.99
N TYR A 76 -1.79 -3.64 -5.30
CA TYR A 76 -2.20 -2.63 -6.28
C TYR A 76 -3.50 -2.99 -6.98
N SER A 77 -3.75 -4.28 -7.21
CA SER A 77 -4.97 -4.78 -7.85
C SER A 77 -5.32 -6.17 -7.34
N GLY A 78 -6.60 -6.52 -7.41
CA GLY A 78 -7.09 -7.82 -6.99
C GLY A 78 -7.13 -8.01 -5.47
N ARG A 79 -7.00 -9.26 -5.04
CA ARG A 79 -6.99 -9.67 -3.64
C ARG A 79 -6.08 -10.87 -3.44
N ALA A 80 -5.45 -10.96 -2.28
CA ALA A 80 -4.74 -12.16 -1.83
C ALA A 80 -5.57 -12.87 -0.77
N LYS A 81 -5.66 -14.19 -0.85
CA LYS A 81 -6.30 -15.02 0.18
C LYS A 81 -5.25 -15.71 1.06
N VAL A 82 -5.59 -15.92 2.32
CA VAL A 82 -4.73 -16.65 3.25
C VAL A 82 -4.52 -18.08 2.74
N GLY A 83 -3.26 -18.50 2.61
CA GLY A 83 -2.87 -19.84 2.14
C GLY A 83 -2.83 -20.01 0.62
N GLU A 84 -3.09 -18.96 -0.14
CA GLU A 84 -2.96 -18.95 -1.60
C GLU A 84 -1.48 -18.96 -2.03
N TYR A 85 -1.19 -19.62 -3.16
CA TYR A 85 0.14 -19.55 -3.77
C TYR A 85 0.19 -18.36 -4.73
N LEU A 86 1.17 -17.48 -4.54
CA LEU A 86 1.41 -16.31 -5.35
C LEU A 86 2.66 -16.49 -6.20
N LEU A 87 2.63 -16.04 -7.46
CA LEU A 87 3.80 -16.03 -8.31
C LEU A 87 4.67 -14.81 -8.01
N ASN A 88 5.94 -15.02 -7.65
CA ASN A 88 6.94 -13.96 -7.67
C ASN A 88 7.43 -13.78 -9.12
N SER A 89 6.97 -12.72 -9.77
CA SER A 89 7.33 -12.44 -11.17
C SER A 89 8.82 -12.13 -11.37
N SER A 90 9.53 -11.62 -10.36
CA SER A 90 10.96 -11.31 -10.46
C SER A 90 11.85 -12.56 -10.45
N THR A 91 11.41 -13.64 -9.79
CA THR A 91 12.20 -14.88 -9.67
C THR A 91 11.59 -16.07 -10.41
N GLY A 92 10.35 -15.96 -10.87
CA GLY A 92 9.58 -17.06 -11.48
C GLY A 92 9.17 -18.15 -10.49
N GLN A 93 9.33 -17.93 -9.18
CA GLN A 93 9.02 -18.92 -8.15
C GLN A 93 7.65 -18.67 -7.52
N ASN A 94 6.94 -19.75 -7.21
CA ASN A 94 5.72 -19.67 -6.41
C ASN A 94 6.09 -19.50 -4.93
N VAL A 95 5.45 -18.53 -4.29
CA VAL A 95 5.58 -18.18 -2.88
C VAL A 95 4.25 -18.46 -2.20
N ARG A 96 4.30 -18.90 -0.94
CA ARG A 96 3.14 -19.13 -0.09
C ARG A 96 3.13 -18.13 1.05
#